data_AF-A0A2R4JH55-F1
#
_entry.id   AF-A0A2R4JH55-F1
#
_cell.length_a   1.000
_cell.length_b   1.000
_cell.length_c   1.000
_cell.angle_alpha   90.00
_cell.angle_beta   90.00
_cell.angle_gamma   90.00
#
_symmetry.space_group_name_H-M   'P 1'
#
loop_
_entity.id
_entity.type
_entity.pdbx_description
1 polymer ?
#
loop_
_entity_poly.entity_id
_entity_poly.type
_entity_poly.pdbx_seq_one_letter_code
_entity_poly.pdbx_strand_id
1 'polypeptide(L)'
;MAEIIQRDGTWAFDGATVRITPGLHRSVPLFRQTYGEIAVPLEAVAGIVYEPERRRGRLRMRLREGADPLLQATGGRLPDAADPYRLTVDVDRCGVAEYLAEEIRHALLLDQVPGEPTAAYLLPGPPVPVSVRSSDGVVSFDGVQVRVDWAETSDRVKRATGPRVLDVVDVVRVEWLPNSGFEDGFLRFVTRETVHAKLPAEKDPYALALWGNVSRDLLTALVATAVTARLPHPSARAHPEPDDHDGAGPGRAHGPGGTDRGRRPTASVPAPADHHDVLLRRLRELGALHRDGVLTDEEFARTKAVVLQGF
;
A
#
# COMPACT_ATOMS: atom_id res chain seq x y z
N MET A 1 30.42 0.78 6.59
CA MET A 1 29.66 1.46 5.53
C MET A 1 29.82 0.64 4.27
N ALA A 2 28.72 0.13 3.73
CA ALA A 2 28.70 -0.72 2.53
C ALA A 2 27.92 -0.01 1.42
N GLU A 3 28.40 -0.08 0.18
CA GLU A 3 27.79 0.63 -0.94
C GLU A 3 27.90 -0.18 -2.23
N ILE A 4 26.85 -0.13 -3.06
CA ILE A 4 26.85 -0.65 -4.41
C ILE A 4 26.32 0.40 -5.39
N ILE A 5 27.08 0.64 -6.46
CA ILE A 5 26.73 1.58 -7.53
C ILE A 5 26.46 0.76 -8.79
N GLN A 6 25.29 0.96 -9.39
CA GLN A 6 24.85 0.34 -10.64
C GLN A 6 24.33 1.42 -11.59
N ARG A 7 24.15 1.06 -12.87
CA ARG A 7 23.47 1.93 -13.84
C ARG A 7 22.06 2.33 -13.38
N ASP A 8 21.35 1.39 -12.76
CA ASP A 8 19.94 1.55 -12.39
C ASP A 8 19.76 2.29 -11.04
N GLY A 9 20.84 2.48 -10.28
CA GLY A 9 20.82 3.20 -9.01
C GLY A 9 21.97 2.83 -8.08
N THR A 10 22.04 3.51 -6.95
CA THR A 10 23.04 3.30 -5.89
C THR A 10 22.33 2.97 -4.59
N TRP A 11 22.81 1.94 -3.88
CA TRP A 11 22.38 1.64 -2.51
C TRP A 11 23.58 1.82 -1.58
N ALA A 12 23.41 2.61 -0.53
CA ALA A 12 24.44 2.86 0.48
C ALA A 12 23.88 2.59 1.88
N PHE A 13 24.58 1.78 2.67
CA PHE A 13 24.24 1.44 4.05
C PHE A 13 25.29 1.99 5.02
N ASP A 14 24.84 2.81 5.96
CA ASP A 14 25.68 3.47 6.96
C ASP A 14 25.71 2.77 8.34
N GLY A 15 24.93 1.70 8.50
CA GLY A 15 24.75 0.99 9.77
C GLY A 15 23.33 1.10 10.34
N ALA A 16 22.61 2.18 10.01
CA ALA A 16 21.25 2.41 10.52
C ALA A 16 20.23 2.71 9.41
N THR A 17 20.68 3.18 8.25
CA THR A 17 19.81 3.55 7.11
C THR A 17 20.39 3.03 5.80
N VAL A 18 19.53 2.46 4.97
CA VAL A 18 19.85 2.15 3.58
C VAL A 18 19.30 3.27 2.70
N ARG A 19 20.19 4.03 2.09
CA ARG A 19 19.86 5.08 1.13
C ARG A 19 19.83 4.50 -0.28
N ILE A 20 18.67 4.59 -0.92
CA ILE A 20 18.42 4.13 -2.28
C ILE A 20 18.27 5.34 -3.19
N THR A 21 19.26 5.57 -4.06
CA THR A 21 19.24 6.68 -5.03
C THR A 21 19.00 6.12 -6.43
N PRO A 22 17.95 6.53 -7.16
CA PRO A 22 17.68 6.05 -8.51
C PRO A 22 18.76 6.52 -9.49
N GLY A 23 19.08 5.69 -10.49
CA GLY A 23 20.02 6.08 -11.54
C GLY A 23 19.42 7.16 -12.47
N LEU A 24 20.28 8.02 -13.01
CA LEU A 24 19.88 9.13 -13.91
C LEU A 24 19.81 8.72 -15.39
N HIS A 25 20.18 7.48 -15.72
CA HIS A 25 20.17 7.02 -17.10
C HIS A 25 18.73 6.86 -17.62
N ARG A 26 18.48 7.17 -18.90
CA ARG A 26 17.16 7.08 -19.54
C ARG A 26 16.49 5.70 -19.51
N SER A 27 17.25 4.64 -19.21
CA SER A 27 16.71 3.27 -19.05
C SER A 27 16.09 3.03 -17.69
N VAL A 28 16.41 3.86 -16.69
CA VAL A 28 15.80 3.77 -15.36
C VAL A 28 14.34 4.20 -15.48
N PRO A 29 13.38 3.41 -14.95
CA PRO A 29 11.97 3.74 -15.10
C PRO A 29 11.63 5.12 -14.57
N LEU A 30 10.79 5.83 -15.33
CA LEU A 30 10.35 7.20 -15.01
C LEU A 30 9.80 7.30 -13.59
N PHE A 31 9.09 6.28 -13.12
CA PHE A 31 8.60 6.20 -11.74
C PHE A 31 9.73 6.31 -10.72
N ARG A 32 10.82 5.54 -10.84
CA ARG A 32 11.94 5.59 -9.88
C ARG A 32 12.63 6.95 -9.90
N GLN A 33 12.84 7.52 -11.08
CA GLN A 33 13.43 8.87 -11.20
C GLN A 33 12.55 9.93 -10.54
N THR A 34 11.23 9.81 -10.67
CA THR A 34 10.27 10.77 -10.11
C THR A 34 10.06 10.57 -8.61
N TYR A 35 10.06 9.32 -8.13
CA TYR A 35 9.96 8.98 -6.70
C TYR A 35 11.19 9.50 -5.94
N GLY A 36 12.35 9.48 -6.58
CA GLY A 36 13.58 10.06 -6.05
C GLY A 36 14.28 9.16 -5.06
N GLU A 37 15.15 9.77 -4.25
CA GLU A 37 15.92 9.08 -3.23
C GLU A 37 15.03 8.63 -2.05
N ILE A 38 15.31 7.44 -1.52
CA ILE A 38 14.62 6.87 -0.37
C ILE A 38 15.64 6.57 0.72
N ALA A 39 15.41 7.10 1.92
CA ALA A 39 16.12 6.70 3.13
C ALA A 39 15.28 5.63 3.85
N VAL A 40 15.72 4.38 3.79
CA VAL A 40 15.05 3.25 4.44
C VAL A 40 15.71 3.02 5.81
N PRO A 41 15.03 3.33 6.92
CA PRO A 41 15.57 3.03 8.24
C PRO A 41 15.66 1.52 8.44
N LEU A 42 16.69 1.04 9.15
CA LEU A 42 16.88 -0.39 9.43
C LEU A 42 15.66 -1.02 10.09
N GLU A 43 14.98 -0.26 10.96
CA GLU A 43 13.73 -0.65 11.62
C GLU A 43 12.58 -0.99 10.66
N ALA A 44 12.61 -0.49 9.42
CA ALA A 44 11.62 -0.80 8.39
C ALA A 44 11.96 -2.06 7.59
N VAL A 45 13.19 -2.56 7.68
CA VAL A 45 13.66 -3.67 6.87
C VAL A 45 13.29 -5.00 7.53
N ALA A 46 12.55 -5.85 6.81
CA ALA A 46 12.23 -7.22 7.21
C ALA A 46 13.20 -8.26 6.63
N GLY A 47 14.08 -7.86 5.73
CA GLY A 47 15.15 -8.68 5.19
C GLY A 47 15.67 -8.18 3.86
N ILE A 48 16.82 -8.73 3.46
CA ILE A 48 17.45 -8.46 2.17
C ILE A 48 18.04 -9.75 1.63
N VAL A 49 17.91 -9.96 0.32
CA VAL A 49 18.44 -11.13 -0.37
C VAL A 49 19.17 -10.68 -1.63
N TYR A 50 20.31 -11.32 -1.89
CA TYR A 50 20.96 -11.29 -3.18
C TYR A 50 20.66 -12.60 -3.92
N GLU A 51 20.12 -12.49 -5.13
CA GLU A 51 19.74 -13.60 -5.99
C GLU A 51 20.68 -13.63 -7.20
N PRO A 52 21.61 -14.61 -7.29
CA PRO A 52 22.47 -14.73 -8.46
C PRO A 52 21.70 -15.31 -9.66
N GLU A 53 21.84 -14.70 -10.84
CA GLU A 53 21.29 -15.20 -12.11
C GLU A 53 22.42 -15.50 -13.11
N ARG A 54 22.13 -16.17 -14.24
CA ARG A 54 23.17 -16.64 -15.20
C ARG A 54 24.02 -15.52 -15.80
N ARG A 55 23.50 -14.29 -15.90
CA ARG A 55 24.18 -13.16 -16.58
C ARG A 55 24.15 -11.85 -15.78
N ARG A 56 23.46 -11.82 -14.65
CA ARG A 56 23.24 -10.67 -13.76
C ARG A 56 22.95 -11.21 -12.36
N GLY A 57 22.90 -10.36 -11.36
CA GLY A 57 22.29 -10.66 -10.07
C GLY A 57 21.17 -9.68 -9.75
N ARG A 58 20.49 -9.92 -8.64
CA ARG A 58 19.42 -9.03 -8.16
C ARG A 58 19.50 -8.89 -6.66
N LEU A 59 19.57 -7.65 -6.17
CA LEU A 59 19.30 -7.34 -4.78
C LEU A 59 17.82 -7.05 -4.61
N ARG A 60 17.22 -7.64 -3.58
CA ARG A 60 15.83 -7.43 -3.21
C ARG A 60 15.73 -7.17 -1.71
N MET A 61 15.25 -5.99 -1.37
CA MET A 61 14.91 -5.62 0.00
C MET A 61 13.42 -5.86 0.24
N ARG A 62 13.09 -6.44 1.39
CA ARG A 62 11.72 -6.60 1.86
C ARG A 62 11.54 -5.72 3.09
N LEU A 63 10.50 -4.89 3.06
CA LEU A 63 10.11 -4.07 4.22
C LEU A 63 9.12 -4.82 5.09
N ARG A 64 9.04 -4.42 6.36
CA ARG A 64 8.01 -4.87 7.30
C ARG A 64 6.64 -4.42 6.81
N GLU A 65 5.63 -5.24 7.09
CA GLU A 65 4.25 -4.91 6.78
C GLU A 65 3.84 -3.62 7.50
N GLY A 66 3.18 -2.70 6.79
CA GLY A 66 2.82 -1.39 7.33
C GLY A 66 3.94 -0.35 7.36
N ALA A 67 5.20 -0.69 7.06
CA ALA A 67 6.29 0.27 7.20
C ALA A 67 6.32 1.33 6.09
N ASP A 68 5.79 1.02 4.90
CA ASP A 68 5.91 1.86 3.72
C ASP A 68 4.56 2.18 3.06
N PRO A 69 4.18 3.46 2.92
CA PRO A 69 2.95 3.83 2.23
C PRO A 69 2.97 3.45 0.74
N LEU A 70 4.13 3.34 0.08
CA LEU A 70 4.20 2.98 -1.35
C LEU A 70 3.80 1.52 -1.56
N LEU A 71 4.38 0.61 -0.77
CA LEU A 71 3.97 -0.79 -0.77
C LEU A 71 2.50 -0.95 -0.36
N GLN A 72 2.01 -0.17 0.61
CA GLN A 72 0.60 -0.19 1.00
C GLN A 72 -0.32 0.23 -0.15
N ALA A 73 -0.03 1.37 -0.80
CA ALA A 73 -0.87 1.93 -1.86
C ALA A 73 -0.89 1.04 -3.11
N THR A 74 0.26 0.44 -3.44
CA THR A 74 0.40 -0.37 -4.66
C THR A 74 0.10 -1.86 -4.44
N GLY A 75 0.03 -2.32 -3.19
CA GLY A 75 -0.07 -3.75 -2.86
C GLY A 75 1.13 -4.55 -3.38
N GLY A 76 2.30 -3.93 -3.54
CA GLY A 76 3.49 -4.55 -4.13
C GLY A 76 3.36 -4.88 -5.63
N ARG A 77 2.40 -4.30 -6.34
CA ARG A 77 2.14 -4.57 -7.77
C ARG A 77 2.95 -3.71 -8.73
N LEU A 78 3.90 -2.91 -8.24
CA LEU A 78 4.83 -2.22 -9.14
C LEU A 78 5.59 -3.25 -10.01
N PRO A 79 5.77 -2.99 -11.32
CA PRO A 79 6.63 -3.83 -12.14
C PRO A 79 8.04 -3.91 -11.57
N ASP A 80 8.68 -5.09 -11.66
CA ASP A 80 10.01 -5.36 -11.09
C ASP A 80 11.06 -4.29 -11.39
N ALA A 81 11.09 -3.73 -12.61
CA ALA A 81 12.05 -2.70 -12.98
C ALA A 81 11.80 -1.35 -12.28
N ALA A 82 10.54 -1.07 -11.96
CA ALA A 82 10.10 0.17 -11.34
C ALA A 82 10.04 0.08 -9.80
N ASP A 83 10.11 -1.11 -9.23
CA ASP A 83 10.19 -1.34 -7.78
C ASP A 83 11.49 -0.73 -7.22
N PRO A 84 11.43 0.28 -6.33
CA PRO A 84 12.63 0.92 -5.81
C PRO A 84 13.42 0.01 -4.87
N TYR A 85 12.81 -1.03 -4.30
CA TYR A 85 13.43 -1.99 -3.40
C TYR A 85 14.09 -3.17 -4.13
N ARG A 86 14.31 -3.00 -5.45
CA ARG A 86 15.06 -3.93 -6.29
C ARG A 86 16.18 -3.22 -7.03
N LEU A 87 17.33 -3.90 -7.12
CA LEU A 87 18.48 -3.42 -7.85
C LEU A 87 19.06 -4.54 -8.71
N THR A 88 19.12 -4.31 -10.03
CA THR A 88 19.88 -5.14 -10.95
C THR A 88 21.37 -5.02 -10.64
N VAL A 89 22.06 -6.15 -10.52
CA VAL A 89 23.49 -6.21 -10.21
C VAL A 89 24.25 -6.73 -11.43
N ASP A 90 25.22 -5.95 -11.91
CA ASP A 90 26.17 -6.39 -12.94
C ASP A 90 27.10 -7.51 -12.42
N VAL A 91 27.57 -8.40 -13.30
CA VAL A 91 28.34 -9.61 -12.92
C VAL A 91 29.62 -9.30 -12.16
N ASP A 92 30.27 -8.18 -12.47
CA ASP A 92 31.49 -7.72 -11.79
C ASP A 92 31.21 -7.14 -10.39
N ARG A 93 29.94 -7.00 -10.01
CA ARG A 93 29.48 -6.43 -8.73
C ARG A 93 28.79 -7.44 -7.81
N CYS A 94 28.73 -8.72 -8.17
CA CYS A 94 28.14 -9.78 -7.36
C CYS A 94 28.68 -9.80 -5.93
N GLY A 95 30.01 -9.80 -5.75
CA GLY A 95 30.62 -9.83 -4.40
C GLY A 95 30.31 -8.58 -3.56
N VAL A 96 30.15 -7.41 -4.19
CA VAL A 96 29.73 -6.17 -3.51
C VAL A 96 28.27 -6.28 -3.05
N ALA A 97 27.41 -6.87 -3.89
CA ALA A 97 26.01 -7.10 -3.55
C ALA A 97 25.84 -8.10 -2.39
N GLU A 98 26.60 -9.20 -2.43
CA GLU A 98 26.64 -10.20 -1.35
C GLU A 98 27.09 -9.57 -0.04
N TYR A 99 28.18 -8.79 -0.08
CA TYR A 99 28.69 -8.07 1.09
C TYR A 99 27.66 -7.09 1.65
N LEU A 100 27.04 -6.26 0.81
CA LEU A 100 26.00 -5.31 1.24
C LEU A 100 24.81 -6.03 1.90
N ALA A 101 24.35 -7.13 1.31
CA ALA A 101 23.25 -7.91 1.86
C ALA A 101 23.60 -8.59 3.19
N GLU A 102 24.85 -9.04 3.37
CA GLU A 102 25.32 -9.60 4.64
C GLU A 102 25.43 -8.51 5.73
N GLU A 103 25.99 -7.35 5.41
CA GLU A 103 26.12 -6.24 6.37
C GLU A 103 24.76 -5.78 6.91
N ILE A 104 23.75 -5.67 6.04
CA ILE A 104 22.38 -5.32 6.46
C ILE A 104 21.77 -6.45 7.30
N ARG A 105 21.97 -7.73 6.93
CA ARG A 105 21.47 -8.87 7.73
C ARG A 105 22.13 -8.94 9.11
N HIS A 106 23.43 -8.68 9.19
CA HIS A 106 24.15 -8.60 10.45
C HIS A 106 23.62 -7.45 11.32
N ALA A 107 23.40 -6.27 10.74
CA ALA A 107 22.83 -5.14 11.48
C ALA A 107 21.42 -5.45 12.02
N LEU A 108 20.55 -6.07 11.21
CA LEU A 108 19.22 -6.51 11.66
C LEU A 108 19.29 -7.44 12.86
N LEU A 109 20.26 -8.37 12.88
CA LEU A 109 20.47 -9.30 13.98
C LEU A 109 21.00 -8.60 15.24
N LEU A 110 21.97 -7.70 15.10
CA LEU A 110 22.59 -6.99 16.21
C LEU A 110 21.61 -6.03 16.90
N ASP A 111 20.84 -5.28 16.11
CA ASP A 111 19.87 -4.31 16.61
C ASP A 111 18.54 -4.95 17.02
N GLN A 112 18.41 -6.28 16.81
CA GLN A 112 17.23 -7.06 17.18
C GLN A 112 15.93 -6.46 16.60
N VAL A 113 15.98 -6.06 15.33
CA VAL A 113 14.84 -5.42 14.66
C VAL A 113 13.63 -6.36 14.67
N PRO A 114 12.45 -5.91 15.17
CA PRO A 114 11.27 -6.76 15.26
C PRO A 114 10.78 -7.24 13.89
N GLY A 115 10.27 -8.47 13.83
CA GLY A 115 9.74 -9.07 12.59
C GLY A 115 8.26 -8.76 12.34
N GLU A 116 7.56 -8.26 13.36
CA GLU A 116 6.13 -7.97 13.37
C GLU A 116 5.77 -6.78 12.46
N PRO A 117 4.51 -6.69 11.98
CA PRO A 117 4.01 -5.50 11.31
C PRO A 117 4.21 -4.24 12.16
N THR A 118 4.39 -3.09 11.51
CA THR A 118 4.52 -1.81 12.20
C THR A 118 3.15 -1.24 12.58
N ALA A 119 3.13 -0.41 13.63
CA ALA A 119 1.91 0.32 14.04
C ALA A 119 1.72 1.62 13.25
N ALA A 120 2.76 2.11 12.59
CA ALA A 120 2.78 3.32 11.77
C ALA A 120 3.74 3.15 10.59
N TYR A 121 3.59 4.01 9.57
CA TYR A 121 4.58 4.12 8.50
C TYR A 121 5.91 4.63 9.05
N LEU A 122 7.00 3.93 8.70
CA LEU A 122 8.37 4.30 9.02
C LEU A 122 9.07 5.04 7.87
N LEU A 123 8.51 4.94 6.65
CA LEU A 123 8.95 5.70 5.50
C LEU A 123 8.00 6.88 5.23
N PRO A 124 8.54 8.04 4.79
CA PRO A 124 7.70 9.15 4.39
C PRO A 124 6.96 8.85 3.09
N GLY A 125 5.76 9.39 2.94
CA GLY A 125 5.11 9.45 1.63
C GLY A 125 5.80 10.48 0.70
N PRO A 126 5.51 10.44 -0.62
CA PRO A 126 6.00 11.44 -1.56
C PRO A 126 5.67 12.88 -1.12
N PRO A 127 6.54 13.85 -1.47
CA PRO A 127 6.28 15.26 -1.20
C PRO A 127 5.00 15.72 -1.93
N VAL A 128 4.26 16.61 -1.28
CA VAL A 128 3.06 17.26 -1.84
C VAL A 128 3.34 18.75 -2.04
N PRO A 129 2.74 19.40 -3.06
CA PRO A 129 1.73 18.86 -3.98
C PRO A 129 2.31 17.89 -5.02
N VAL A 130 1.51 16.91 -5.42
CA VAL A 130 1.81 15.96 -6.51
C VAL A 130 0.71 16.03 -7.56
N SER A 131 1.08 16.00 -8.84
CA SER A 131 0.15 16.03 -9.97
C SER A 131 0.63 15.13 -11.09
N VAL A 132 -0.27 14.32 -11.63
CA VAL A 132 0.02 13.34 -12.67
C VAL A 132 -1.07 13.40 -13.74
N ARG A 133 -0.63 13.50 -14.99
CA ARG A 133 -1.50 13.34 -16.16
C ARG A 133 -1.51 11.88 -16.59
N SER A 134 -2.69 11.27 -16.61
CA SER A 134 -2.97 9.96 -17.22
C SER A 134 -3.77 10.12 -18.52
N SER A 135 -4.16 8.99 -19.12
CA SER A 135 -5.06 8.93 -20.27
C SER A 135 -6.47 9.45 -19.98
N ASP A 136 -6.97 9.23 -18.75
CA ASP A 136 -8.33 9.57 -18.34
C ASP A 136 -8.45 10.93 -17.63
N GLY A 137 -7.34 11.67 -17.48
CA GLY A 137 -7.38 13.01 -16.90
C GLY A 137 -6.10 13.40 -16.18
N VAL A 138 -6.20 14.45 -15.38
CA VAL A 138 -5.16 14.88 -14.46
C VAL A 138 -5.65 14.64 -13.05
N VAL A 139 -4.86 13.92 -12.27
CA VAL A 139 -5.09 13.75 -10.83
C VAL A 139 -4.01 14.50 -10.06
N SER A 140 -4.41 15.23 -9.04
CA SER A 140 -3.51 15.96 -8.16
C SER A 140 -3.93 15.84 -6.70
N PHE A 141 -2.95 15.99 -5.82
CA PHE A 141 -3.15 15.97 -4.38
C PHE A 141 -2.20 16.97 -3.73
N ASP A 142 -2.76 17.88 -2.94
CA ASP A 142 -2.01 18.97 -2.28
C ASP A 142 -1.66 18.67 -0.81
N GLY A 143 -2.09 17.53 -0.29
CA GLY A 143 -1.96 17.16 1.13
C GLY A 143 -3.28 17.16 1.89
N VAL A 144 -4.32 17.82 1.35
CA VAL A 144 -5.65 17.94 1.96
C VAL A 144 -6.73 17.47 1.00
N GLN A 145 -6.66 17.86 -0.27
CA GLN A 145 -7.68 17.55 -1.27
C GLN A 145 -7.10 16.80 -2.45
N VAL A 146 -7.82 15.76 -2.87
CA VAL A 146 -7.61 15.09 -4.16
C VAL A 146 -8.48 15.79 -5.19
N ARG A 147 -7.86 16.22 -6.29
CA ARG A 147 -8.56 16.79 -7.44
C ARG A 147 -8.36 15.93 -8.68
N VAL A 148 -9.45 15.62 -9.37
CA VAL A 148 -9.45 14.94 -10.66
C VAL A 148 -10.12 15.81 -11.72
N ASP A 149 -9.35 16.18 -12.73
CA ASP A 149 -9.81 16.89 -13.92
C ASP A 149 -9.88 15.91 -15.09
N TRP A 150 -11.09 15.63 -15.58
CA TRP A 150 -11.29 14.65 -16.66
C TRP A 150 -10.77 15.14 -18.00
N ALA A 151 -10.17 14.23 -18.76
CA ALA A 151 -9.80 14.51 -20.15
C ALA A 151 -11.05 14.61 -21.03
N GLU A 152 -10.95 15.31 -22.17
CA GLU A 152 -12.04 15.36 -23.15
C GLU A 152 -12.38 13.97 -23.73
N THR A 153 -11.41 13.07 -23.72
CA THR A 153 -11.51 11.67 -24.15
C THR A 153 -12.12 10.74 -23.10
N SER A 154 -12.35 11.22 -21.87
CA SER A 154 -12.95 10.41 -20.80
C SER A 154 -14.42 10.08 -21.06
N ASP A 155 -14.90 9.06 -20.36
CA ASP A 155 -16.29 8.63 -20.44
C ASP A 155 -17.27 9.79 -20.20
N ARG A 156 -18.40 9.76 -20.91
CA ARG A 156 -19.39 10.84 -20.88
C ARG A 156 -19.98 11.03 -19.48
N VAL A 157 -20.15 9.97 -18.70
CA VAL A 157 -20.66 10.04 -17.32
C VAL A 157 -19.70 10.84 -16.46
N LYS A 158 -18.40 10.55 -16.53
CA LYS A 158 -17.36 11.29 -15.78
C LYS A 158 -17.34 12.76 -16.17
N ARG A 159 -17.28 13.05 -17.47
CA ARG A 159 -17.28 14.44 -17.97
C ARG A 159 -18.54 15.21 -17.57
N ALA A 160 -19.71 14.57 -17.60
CA ALA A 160 -20.96 15.18 -17.17
C ALA A 160 -20.98 15.52 -15.67
N THR A 161 -20.23 14.78 -14.85
CA THR A 161 -20.09 15.09 -13.42
C THR A 161 -19.12 16.24 -13.12
N GLY A 162 -18.36 16.69 -14.12
CA GLY A 162 -17.34 17.73 -13.94
C GLY A 162 -16.13 17.26 -13.11
N PRO A 163 -15.17 18.17 -12.88
CA PRO A 163 -14.02 17.87 -12.04
C PRO A 163 -14.45 17.40 -10.65
N ARG A 164 -13.73 16.42 -10.10
CA ARG A 164 -13.96 15.93 -8.74
C ARG A 164 -12.95 16.53 -7.79
N VAL A 165 -13.44 16.95 -6.63
CA VAL A 165 -12.63 17.39 -5.51
C VAL A 165 -13.11 16.59 -4.30
N LEU A 166 -12.19 15.90 -3.66
CA LEU A 166 -12.44 15.04 -2.51
C LEU A 166 -11.55 15.51 -1.37
N ASP A 167 -12.11 15.73 -0.18
CA ASP A 167 -11.30 15.92 1.01
C ASP A 167 -10.68 14.57 1.41
N VAL A 168 -9.41 14.57 1.80
CA VAL A 168 -8.71 13.36 2.22
C VAL A 168 -9.40 12.70 3.42
N VAL A 169 -10.09 13.48 4.26
CA VAL A 169 -10.84 12.96 5.41
C VAL A 169 -12.05 12.11 5.00
N ASP A 170 -12.56 12.32 3.79
CA ASP A 170 -13.69 11.55 3.23
C ASP A 170 -13.23 10.28 2.51
N VAL A 171 -11.93 10.18 2.20
CA VAL A 171 -11.31 9.02 1.56
C VAL A 171 -11.03 7.96 2.63
N VAL A 172 -11.58 6.76 2.46
CA VAL A 172 -11.41 5.63 3.39
C VAL A 172 -10.36 4.63 2.93
N ARG A 173 -10.11 4.56 1.62
CA ARG A 173 -9.12 3.69 0.98
C ARG A 173 -8.77 4.24 -0.39
N VAL A 174 -7.51 4.09 -0.78
CA VAL A 174 -7.07 4.20 -2.17
C VAL A 174 -6.87 2.80 -2.73
N GLU A 175 -7.42 2.56 -3.91
CA GLU A 175 -7.13 1.36 -4.68
C GLU A 175 -6.33 1.71 -5.91
N TRP A 176 -5.30 0.92 -6.18
CA TRP A 176 -4.45 1.13 -7.32
C TRP A 176 -4.10 -0.21 -7.98
N LEU A 177 -4.19 -0.21 -9.31
CA LEU A 177 -3.78 -1.30 -10.18
C LEU A 177 -3.02 -0.69 -11.38
N PRO A 178 -1.81 -1.17 -11.69
CA PRO A 178 -1.08 -0.68 -12.86
C PRO A 178 -1.76 -1.12 -14.14
N ASN A 179 -1.66 -0.29 -15.18
CA ASN A 179 -1.81 -0.76 -16.55
C ASN A 179 -0.63 -1.70 -16.89
N SER A 180 -0.91 -2.96 -17.21
CA SER A 180 0.10 -3.95 -17.56
C SER A 180 0.36 -4.06 -19.07
N GLY A 181 -0.37 -3.30 -19.88
CA GLY A 181 -0.42 -3.42 -21.35
C GLY A 181 -1.33 -4.54 -21.85
N PHE A 182 -1.72 -5.48 -20.97
CA PHE A 182 -2.68 -6.55 -21.27
C PHE A 182 -4.01 -6.37 -20.51
N GLU A 183 -3.95 -5.70 -19.36
CA GLU A 183 -5.10 -5.35 -18.55
C GLU A 183 -5.03 -3.86 -18.21
N ASP A 184 -6.17 -3.19 -18.35
CA ASP A 184 -6.32 -1.81 -17.96
C ASP A 184 -6.22 -1.68 -16.44
N GLY A 185 -5.43 -0.70 -16.02
CA GLY A 185 -5.27 -0.36 -14.61
C GLY A 185 -6.32 0.66 -14.16
N PHE A 186 -6.26 1.02 -12.88
CA PHE A 186 -7.04 2.12 -12.35
C PHE A 186 -6.40 2.73 -11.09
N LEU A 187 -6.76 3.98 -10.82
CA LEU A 187 -6.59 4.62 -9.52
C LEU A 187 -7.98 5.02 -9.02
N ARG A 188 -8.46 4.43 -7.92
CA ARG A 188 -9.77 4.69 -7.34
C ARG A 188 -9.66 5.25 -5.93
N PHE A 189 -10.43 6.30 -5.65
CA PHE A 189 -10.60 6.87 -4.32
C PHE A 189 -11.92 6.37 -3.74
N VAL A 190 -11.83 5.48 -2.76
CA VAL A 190 -13.01 4.96 -2.07
C VAL A 190 -13.38 5.92 -0.95
N THR A 191 -14.63 6.36 -0.93
CA THR A 191 -15.21 7.21 0.11
C THR A 191 -16.19 6.40 0.95
N ARG A 192 -16.67 6.97 2.06
CA ARG A 192 -17.73 6.34 2.86
C ARG A 192 -19.01 6.07 2.06
N GLU A 193 -19.32 6.94 1.11
CA GLU A 193 -20.50 6.82 0.25
C GLU A 193 -20.31 5.78 -0.86
N THR A 194 -19.07 5.57 -1.31
CA THR A 194 -18.75 4.72 -2.47
C THR A 194 -18.17 3.36 -2.11
N VAL A 195 -18.01 3.03 -0.83
CA VAL A 195 -17.41 1.77 -0.36
C VAL A 195 -18.11 0.50 -0.88
N HIS A 196 -19.40 0.59 -1.19
CA HIS A 196 -20.17 -0.53 -1.76
C HIS A 196 -20.40 -0.41 -3.28
N ALA A 197 -19.92 0.65 -3.92
CA ALA A 197 -20.06 0.84 -5.36
C ALA A 197 -19.12 -0.12 -6.11
N LYS A 198 -19.67 -0.84 -7.09
CA LYS A 198 -18.92 -1.74 -7.98
C LYS A 198 -19.02 -1.28 -9.44
N LEU A 199 -18.66 -0.03 -9.71
CA LEU A 199 -18.64 0.51 -11.06
C LEU A 199 -17.32 0.13 -11.76
N PRO A 200 -17.36 -0.27 -13.05
CA PRO A 200 -16.16 -0.36 -13.87
C PRO A 200 -15.38 0.96 -13.83
N ALA A 201 -14.04 0.90 -13.77
CA ALA A 201 -13.20 2.08 -13.60
C ALA A 201 -13.47 3.16 -14.66
N GLU A 202 -13.77 2.77 -15.89
CA GLU A 202 -14.13 3.65 -17.01
C GLU A 202 -15.33 4.57 -16.70
N LYS A 203 -16.31 4.06 -15.96
CA LYS A 203 -17.60 4.74 -15.69
C LYS A 203 -17.73 5.27 -14.27
N ASP A 204 -16.77 4.96 -13.42
CA ASP A 204 -16.75 5.36 -12.02
C ASP A 204 -16.22 6.79 -11.84
N PRO A 205 -17.02 7.75 -11.37
CA PRO A 205 -16.56 9.13 -11.14
C PRO A 205 -15.48 9.27 -10.07
N TYR A 206 -15.16 8.21 -9.34
CA TYR A 206 -14.11 8.21 -8.31
C TYR A 206 -12.89 7.40 -8.73
N ALA A 207 -12.84 6.92 -9.98
CA ALA A 207 -11.71 6.20 -10.53
C ALA A 207 -11.18 6.83 -11.81
N LEU A 208 -9.85 6.95 -11.92
CA LEU A 208 -9.18 7.13 -13.19
C LEU A 208 -8.93 5.77 -13.81
N ALA A 209 -9.38 5.57 -15.04
CA ALA A 209 -8.99 4.40 -15.84
C ALA A 209 -7.56 4.61 -16.39
N LEU A 210 -6.72 3.58 -16.34
CA LEU A 210 -5.33 3.63 -16.78
C LEU A 210 -5.15 2.66 -17.95
N TRP A 211 -5.38 3.15 -19.16
CA TRP A 211 -5.25 2.39 -20.42
C TRP A 211 -4.24 3.05 -21.38
N GLY A 212 -3.54 4.07 -20.91
CA GLY A 212 -2.69 4.93 -21.72
C GLY A 212 -1.24 4.49 -21.74
N ASN A 213 -0.34 5.47 -21.67
CA ASN A 213 1.09 5.23 -21.63
C ASN A 213 1.47 4.58 -20.30
N VAL A 214 1.85 3.29 -20.33
CA VAL A 214 2.22 2.51 -19.13
C VAL A 214 3.19 3.26 -18.21
N SER A 215 4.26 3.86 -18.76
CA SER A 215 5.26 4.58 -17.95
C SER A 215 4.70 5.83 -17.26
N ARG A 216 3.77 6.55 -17.89
CA ARG A 216 3.12 7.73 -17.29
C ARG A 216 2.00 7.33 -16.34
N ASP A 217 1.19 6.35 -16.70
CA ASP A 217 0.12 5.83 -15.85
C ASP A 217 0.69 5.25 -14.55
N LEU A 218 1.88 4.64 -14.59
CA LEU A 218 2.57 4.17 -13.40
C LEU A 218 2.87 5.29 -12.39
N LEU A 219 3.02 6.55 -12.84
CA LEU A 219 3.22 7.70 -11.94
C LEU A 219 2.01 7.97 -11.04
N THR A 220 0.82 7.49 -11.38
CA THR A 220 -0.36 7.62 -10.51
C THR A 220 -0.17 6.91 -9.16
N ALA A 221 0.77 5.96 -9.07
CA ALA A 221 1.20 5.38 -7.80
C ALA A 221 1.78 6.44 -6.84
N LEU A 222 2.36 7.54 -7.34
CA LEU A 222 2.82 8.65 -6.49
C LEU A 222 1.67 9.32 -5.76
N VAL A 223 0.57 9.59 -6.49
CA VAL A 223 -0.65 10.16 -5.89
C VAL A 223 -1.28 9.14 -4.93
N ALA A 224 -1.38 7.88 -5.34
CA ALA A 224 -1.92 6.82 -4.49
C ALA A 224 -1.16 6.71 -3.17
N THR A 225 0.17 6.76 -3.24
CA THR A 225 1.07 6.73 -2.08
C THR A 225 0.93 7.99 -1.23
N ALA A 226 0.90 9.16 -1.86
CA ALA A 226 0.78 10.43 -1.15
C ALA A 226 -0.53 10.51 -0.36
N VAL A 227 -1.65 10.07 -0.93
CA VAL A 227 -2.95 10.00 -0.24
C VAL A 227 -2.92 8.92 0.85
N THR A 228 -2.44 7.71 0.54
CA THR A 228 -2.34 6.61 1.51
C THR A 228 -1.54 7.00 2.75
N ALA A 229 -0.44 7.75 2.59
CA ALA A 229 0.37 8.23 3.71
C ALA A 229 -0.37 9.20 4.66
N ARG A 230 -1.52 9.77 4.25
CA ARG A 230 -2.38 10.62 5.10
C ARG A 230 -3.63 9.90 5.61
N LEU A 231 -3.88 8.66 5.18
CA LEU A 231 -4.97 7.86 5.71
C LEU A 231 -4.57 7.22 7.04
N PRO A 232 -5.53 6.88 7.92
CA PRO A 232 -5.25 6.11 9.12
C PRO A 232 -4.50 4.82 8.78
N HIS A 233 -3.43 4.54 9.53
CA HIS A 233 -2.61 3.36 9.31
C HIS A 233 -3.45 2.06 9.44
N PRO A 234 -3.25 1.05 8.58
CA PRO A 234 -4.04 -0.19 8.64
C PRO A 234 -4.05 -0.87 10.00
N SER A 235 -2.89 -0.90 10.69
CA SER A 235 -2.78 -1.47 12.05
C SER A 235 -3.54 -0.68 13.12
N ALA A 236 -3.86 0.60 12.89
CA ALA A 236 -4.69 1.39 13.81
C ALA A 236 -6.14 0.88 13.85
N ARG A 237 -6.61 0.18 12.81
CA ARG A 237 -7.95 -0.45 12.80
C ARG A 237 -7.98 -1.78 13.58
N ALA A 238 -6.81 -2.39 13.80
CA ALA A 238 -6.69 -3.69 14.47
C ALA A 238 -6.72 -3.58 16.01
N HIS A 239 -6.53 -2.37 16.56
CA HIS A 239 -6.71 -2.10 17.97
C HIS A 239 -8.06 -1.39 18.18
N PRO A 240 -9.12 -2.09 18.62
CA PRO A 240 -10.20 -1.41 19.31
C PRO A 240 -9.56 -0.81 20.58
N GLU A 241 -9.60 0.51 20.71
CA GLU A 241 -9.24 1.16 21.97
C GLU A 241 -10.01 0.48 23.10
N PRO A 242 -9.36 0.07 24.20
CA PRO A 242 -10.09 -0.30 25.40
C PRO A 242 -10.89 0.92 25.85
N ASP A 243 -12.19 0.74 26.07
CA ASP A 243 -13.07 1.74 26.67
C ASP A 243 -12.44 2.25 27.97
N ASP A 244 -11.79 3.42 27.92
CA ASP A 244 -11.37 4.17 29.10
C ASP A 244 -12.62 4.80 29.74
N HIS A 245 -13.42 3.95 30.37
CA HIS A 245 -14.38 4.36 31.40
C HIS A 245 -13.79 4.11 32.78
N ASP A 246 -12.76 4.87 33.14
CA ASP A 246 -12.38 5.07 34.55
C ASP A 246 -12.00 6.54 34.79
N GLY A 247 -13.02 7.40 34.76
CA GLY A 247 -12.97 8.77 35.25
C GLY A 247 -13.61 8.90 36.63
N ALA A 248 -13.04 8.29 37.66
CA ALA A 248 -13.46 8.50 39.06
C ALA A 248 -12.58 9.57 39.73
N GLY A 249 -12.98 10.84 39.62
CA GLY A 249 -12.47 11.91 40.48
C GLY A 249 -13.15 11.91 41.86
N PRO A 250 -12.54 12.47 42.93
CA PRO A 250 -13.19 12.60 44.22
C PRO A 250 -13.90 13.97 44.35
N GLY A 251 -15.19 13.98 44.69
CA GLY A 251 -15.94 15.22 44.92
C GLY A 251 -17.39 15.08 45.38
N ARG A 252 -17.58 15.06 46.71
CA ARG A 252 -18.77 15.24 47.58
C ARG A 252 -20.16 15.65 46.98
N ALA A 253 -21.13 14.76 47.22
CA ALA A 253 -22.52 14.90 47.76
C ALA A 253 -23.35 16.20 47.64
N HIS A 254 -24.56 16.13 47.05
CA HIS A 254 -25.88 16.26 47.74
C HIS A 254 -27.11 16.08 46.81
N GLY A 255 -28.00 15.12 47.16
CA GLY A 255 -29.48 15.21 47.17
C GLY A 255 -30.34 15.32 45.87
N PRO A 256 -31.60 14.80 45.87
CA PRO A 256 -32.16 14.10 44.70
C PRO A 256 -33.51 14.63 44.14
N GLY A 257 -33.85 14.20 42.93
CA GLY A 257 -35.17 14.31 42.29
C GLY A 257 -35.02 14.61 40.78
N GLY A 258 -35.70 14.00 39.82
CA GLY A 258 -36.70 12.94 39.77
C GLY A 258 -37.07 12.71 38.29
N THR A 259 -37.52 11.47 38.00
CA THR A 259 -38.36 11.03 36.87
C THR A 259 -37.87 11.11 35.41
N ASP A 260 -37.59 9.91 34.89
CA ASP A 260 -38.21 9.26 33.73
C ASP A 260 -38.04 9.86 32.32
N ARG A 261 -37.28 9.15 31.46
CA ARG A 261 -37.83 8.56 30.23
C ARG A 261 -36.84 7.58 29.59
N GLY A 262 -37.39 6.42 29.22
CA GLY A 262 -36.67 5.21 28.88
C GLY A 262 -35.73 5.29 27.67
N ARG A 263 -34.68 4.48 27.75
CA ARG A 263 -33.93 4.01 26.59
C ARG A 263 -33.66 2.52 26.74
N ARG A 264 -34.38 1.72 25.94
CA ARG A 264 -34.10 0.30 25.74
C ARG A 264 -32.68 0.14 25.17
N PRO A 265 -31.90 -0.86 25.61
CA PRO A 265 -30.63 -1.19 25.00
C PRO A 265 -30.88 -1.85 23.64
N THR A 266 -30.50 -1.19 22.56
CA THR A 266 -30.34 -1.86 21.26
C THR A 266 -29.02 -2.62 21.29
N ALA A 267 -29.10 -3.94 21.24
CA ALA A 267 -27.97 -4.81 20.99
C ALA A 267 -27.15 -4.29 19.81
N SER A 268 -25.87 -3.99 20.04
CA SER A 268 -24.92 -3.68 19.00
C SER A 268 -24.71 -4.93 18.15
N VAL A 269 -25.29 -4.92 16.95
CA VAL A 269 -24.98 -5.88 15.90
C VAL A 269 -23.49 -5.72 15.56
N PRO A 270 -22.69 -6.80 15.51
CA PRO A 270 -21.28 -6.70 15.13
C PRO A 270 -21.18 -6.10 13.72
N ALA A 271 -20.27 -5.14 13.56
CA ALA A 271 -19.97 -4.52 12.27
C ALA A 271 -19.66 -5.63 11.24
N PRO A 272 -20.17 -5.52 10.00
CA PRO A 272 -19.89 -6.51 8.97
C PRO A 272 -18.38 -6.48 8.68
N ALA A 273 -17.72 -7.61 8.94
CA ALA A 273 -16.29 -7.81 8.67
C ALA A 273 -15.95 -7.39 7.23
N ASP A 274 -14.81 -6.71 7.07
CA ASP A 274 -14.30 -6.27 5.78
C ASP A 274 -14.29 -7.45 4.79
N HIS A 275 -14.76 -7.22 3.56
CA HIS A 275 -14.90 -8.25 2.52
C HIS A 275 -13.59 -9.01 2.26
N HIS A 276 -12.45 -8.35 2.48
CA HIS A 276 -11.11 -8.92 2.42
C HIS A 276 -10.79 -9.85 3.59
N ASP A 277 -11.21 -9.49 4.81
CA ASP A 277 -11.03 -10.32 6.01
C ASP A 277 -11.88 -11.58 5.92
N VAL A 278 -13.08 -11.48 5.34
CA VAL A 278 -13.94 -12.64 5.06
C VAL A 278 -13.28 -13.57 4.05
N LEU A 279 -12.65 -13.04 2.99
CA LEU A 279 -11.91 -13.83 2.00
C LEU A 279 -10.69 -14.52 2.63
N LEU A 280 -9.86 -13.78 3.36
CA LEU A 280 -8.66 -14.33 4.00
C LEU A 280 -9.02 -15.37 5.07
N ARG A 281 -10.08 -15.15 5.84
CA ARG A 281 -10.59 -16.14 6.80
C ARG A 281 -11.05 -17.40 6.08
N ARG A 282 -11.85 -17.28 5.01
CA ARG A 282 -12.30 -18.43 4.22
C ARG A 282 -11.16 -19.21 3.57
N LEU A 283 -10.12 -18.53 3.08
CA LEU A 283 -8.93 -19.19 2.52
C LEU A 283 -8.11 -19.91 3.60
N ARG A 284 -8.03 -19.36 4.82
CA ARG A 284 -7.37 -20.02 5.96
C ARG A 284 -8.13 -21.26 6.42
N GLU A 285 -9.46 -21.17 6.52
CA GLU A 285 -10.34 -22.30 6.85
C GLU A 285 -10.24 -23.41 5.79
N LEU A 286 -10.28 -23.04 4.50
CA LEU A 286 -10.12 -23.99 3.40
C LEU A 286 -8.75 -24.69 3.43
N GLY A 287 -7.69 -23.94 3.74
CA GLY A 287 -6.34 -24.50 3.92
C GLY A 287 -6.20 -25.40 5.15
N ALA A 288 -6.98 -25.16 6.21
CA ALA A 288 -7.01 -26.04 7.37
C ALA A 288 -7.70 -27.38 7.02
N LEU A 289 -8.86 -27.34 6.36
CA LEU A 289 -9.57 -28.55 5.93
C LEU A 289 -8.76 -29.43 4.97
N HIS A 290 -7.92 -28.82 4.12
CA HIS A 290 -6.99 -29.55 3.26
C HIS A 290 -5.84 -30.21 4.05
N ARG A 291 -5.24 -29.48 5.00
CA ARG A 291 -4.18 -30.04 5.89
C ARG A 291 -4.69 -31.16 6.80
N ASP A 292 -5.95 -31.06 7.23
CA ASP A 292 -6.60 -32.05 8.08
C ASP A 292 -7.09 -33.29 7.26
N GLY A 293 -6.84 -33.30 5.94
CA GLY A 293 -7.18 -34.42 5.06
C GLY A 293 -8.68 -34.56 4.77
N VAL A 294 -9.48 -33.55 5.11
CA VAL A 294 -10.95 -33.53 4.87
C VAL A 294 -11.26 -33.25 3.40
N LEU A 295 -10.40 -32.49 2.71
CA LEU A 295 -10.51 -32.19 1.28
C LEU A 295 -9.35 -32.83 0.52
N THR A 296 -9.68 -33.45 -0.62
CA THR A 296 -8.66 -33.88 -1.59
C THR A 296 -8.04 -32.68 -2.33
N ASP A 297 -6.89 -32.88 -2.96
CA ASP A 297 -6.20 -31.82 -3.72
C ASP A 297 -7.08 -31.21 -4.82
N GLU A 298 -7.88 -32.04 -5.51
CA GLU A 298 -8.79 -31.60 -6.56
C GLU A 298 -9.97 -30.78 -6.01
N GLU A 299 -10.52 -31.19 -4.86
CA GLU A 299 -11.63 -30.48 -4.20
C GLU A 299 -11.16 -29.16 -3.58
N PHE A 300 -9.93 -29.13 -3.04
CA PHE A 300 -9.29 -27.91 -2.56
C PHE A 300 -9.06 -26.91 -3.70
N ALA A 301 -8.48 -27.35 -4.82
CA ALA A 301 -8.23 -26.49 -5.97
C ALA A 301 -9.53 -25.91 -6.56
N ARG A 302 -10.58 -26.73 -6.68
CA ARG A 302 -11.89 -26.30 -7.18
C ARG A 302 -12.56 -25.30 -6.25
N THR A 303 -12.61 -25.59 -4.95
CA THR A 303 -13.24 -24.71 -3.95
C THR A 303 -12.46 -23.41 -3.79
N LYS A 304 -11.12 -23.45 -3.87
CA LYS A 304 -10.27 -22.25 -3.87
C LYS A 304 -10.57 -21.36 -5.07
N ALA A 305 -10.73 -21.93 -6.27
CA ALA A 305 -11.09 -21.17 -7.46
C ALA A 305 -12.46 -20.50 -7.32
N VAL A 306 -13.46 -21.20 -6.79
CA VAL A 306 -14.80 -20.63 -6.54
C VAL A 306 -14.76 -19.53 -5.48
N VAL A 307 -14.00 -19.70 -4.41
CA VAL A 307 -13.81 -18.68 -3.36
C VAL A 307 -13.10 -17.44 -3.90
N LEU A 308 -12.18 -17.59 -4.84
CA LEU A 308 -11.51 -16.46 -5.49
C LEU A 308 -12.35 -15.78 -6.57
N GLN A 309 -13.28 -16.49 -7.22
CA GLN A 309 -14.17 -15.93 -8.24
C GLN A 309 -15.43 -15.25 -7.66
N GLY A 310 -15.85 -15.63 -6.45
CA GLY A 310 -17.03 -15.07 -5.80
C GLY A 310 -16.84 -13.71 -5.15
N PHE A 311 -15.68 -13.06 -5.31
CA PHE A 311 -15.29 -11.82 -4.64
C PHE A 311 -14.77 -10.78 -5.65
#